data_AF-A0AAD6HPK0-F1
#
_entry.id   AF-A0AAD6HPK0-F1
#
_cell.length_a   1.000
_cell.length_b   1.000
_cell.length_c   1.000
_cell.angle_alpha   90.00
_cell.angle_beta   90.00
_cell.angle_gamma   90.00
#
_symmetry.space_group_name_H-M   'P 1'
#
loop_
_entity.id
_entity.type
_entity.pdbx_description
1 polymer ?
#
loop_
_entity_poly.entity_id
_entity_poly.type
_entity_poly.pdbx_seq_one_letter_code
_entity_poly.pdbx_strand_id
1 'polypeptide(L)'
;MQIKSTSSLARGQPGVLHHITSSLVAFEHTRGSPSKPHTLLFVGGLGDGLGTVEYLQDIAQALEGAQWTIFNLVLSCSYGGWGMGRLGQDIDEITRCVNYIREYKEPHYGPGKVVIMGSSTGSQDVMHYISCPNPRPAHPVLDRDWEPITRPPVDGTIMQSPVSDREGILQVIKEGTDRNTPAEMHDIYEKAVHDAQESTYEDGVDTLVPLSVTGRIGYPTSAPVSSRRFLSLTSPDSPENPEEDDLFSSDLSDERLAQTFGMIGKRGLLKEKLLVLYSGRDQSVPPSVNKGALLKRWEAAVDVDGKQFWDSRSLVIPNASHQLSDPDQAIPRQILVQRVTAYLEDIRRA
;
A
#
# COMPACT_ATOMS: atom_id res chain seq x y z
N MET A 1 17.54 24.70 -5.68
CA MET A 1 17.28 23.44 -6.41
C MET A 1 18.60 23.00 -7.06
N GLN A 2 19.42 22.25 -6.33
CA GLN A 2 20.63 21.64 -6.92
C GLN A 2 20.18 20.42 -7.72
N ILE A 3 20.39 20.48 -9.04
CA ILE A 3 20.24 19.33 -9.92
C ILE A 3 21.26 18.29 -9.43
N LYS A 4 20.77 17.20 -8.84
CA LYS A 4 21.62 16.05 -8.48
C LYS A 4 22.39 15.63 -9.74
N SER A 5 23.71 15.65 -9.64
CA SER A 5 24.61 15.16 -10.68
C SER A 5 24.25 13.71 -11.01
N THR A 6 23.92 13.46 -12.27
CA THR A 6 23.56 12.15 -12.84
C THR A 6 24.82 11.29 -13.04
N SER A 7 25.44 10.82 -11.97
CA SER A 7 26.51 9.82 -12.07
C SER A 7 25.92 8.40 -12.10
N SER A 8 25.31 8.03 -13.23
CA SER A 8 25.08 6.64 -13.69
C SER A 8 24.18 6.66 -14.94
N LEU A 9 24.77 6.98 -16.10
CA LEU A 9 24.10 6.92 -17.40
C LEU A 9 23.72 5.45 -17.72
N ALA A 10 22.41 5.21 -17.86
CA ALA A 10 21.69 3.96 -18.18
C ALA A 10 21.54 2.90 -17.06
N ARG A 11 20.52 3.08 -16.18
CA ARG A 11 19.93 2.00 -15.35
C ARG A 11 18.62 1.48 -15.97
N GLY A 12 18.62 1.21 -17.27
CA GLY A 12 17.46 0.55 -17.89
C GLY A 12 17.28 -0.84 -17.30
N GLN A 13 16.04 -1.20 -16.98
CA GLN A 13 15.72 -2.54 -16.50
C GLN A 13 15.04 -3.34 -17.60
N PRO A 14 15.56 -4.53 -17.96
CA PRO A 14 14.89 -5.41 -18.89
C PRO A 14 13.60 -5.95 -18.26
N GLY A 15 12.58 -6.09 -19.08
CA GLY A 15 11.30 -6.62 -18.66
C GLY A 15 10.27 -6.61 -19.77
N VAL A 16 9.05 -6.98 -19.42
CA VAL A 16 7.90 -7.02 -20.33
C VAL A 16 6.81 -6.11 -19.76
N LEU A 17 6.30 -5.20 -20.58
CA LEU A 17 5.13 -4.41 -20.21
C LEU A 17 3.87 -5.17 -20.63
N HIS A 18 3.05 -5.53 -19.65
CA HIS A 18 1.79 -6.26 -19.85
C HIS A 18 0.62 -5.30 -19.83
N HIS A 19 -0.31 -5.49 -20.77
CA HIS A 19 -1.62 -4.85 -20.75
C HIS A 19 -2.63 -5.80 -20.09
N ILE A 20 -3.04 -5.46 -18.86
CA ILE A 20 -4.03 -6.22 -18.09
C ILE A 20 -5.44 -5.89 -18.61
N THR A 21 -5.67 -4.61 -18.90
CA THR A 21 -6.85 -4.10 -19.60
C THR A 21 -6.40 -3.08 -20.65
N SER A 22 -7.34 -2.37 -21.29
CA SER A 22 -7.02 -1.26 -22.18
C SER A 22 -6.33 -0.08 -21.48
N SER A 23 -6.48 0.05 -20.15
CA SER A 23 -5.96 1.17 -19.36
C SER A 23 -5.07 0.76 -18.17
N LEU A 24 -5.07 -0.52 -17.80
CA LEU A 24 -4.29 -1.05 -16.66
C LEU A 24 -3.07 -1.83 -17.18
N VAL A 25 -1.89 -1.49 -16.68
CA VAL A 25 -0.62 -2.10 -17.09
C VAL A 25 0.20 -2.58 -15.90
N ALA A 26 0.99 -3.62 -16.11
CA ALA A 26 1.99 -4.09 -15.14
C ALA A 26 3.31 -4.37 -15.84
N PHE A 27 4.43 -3.99 -15.22
CA PHE A 27 5.76 -4.28 -15.74
C PHE A 27 6.34 -5.52 -15.07
N GLU A 28 6.59 -6.57 -15.84
CA GLU A 28 7.29 -7.77 -15.38
C GLU A 28 8.80 -7.54 -15.44
N HIS A 29 9.48 -7.59 -14.30
CA HIS A 29 10.94 -7.51 -14.20
C HIS A 29 11.57 -8.87 -14.56
N THR A 30 11.96 -9.06 -15.82
CA THR A 30 12.49 -10.33 -16.32
C THR A 30 13.55 -10.18 -17.39
N ARG A 31 14.47 -11.15 -17.45
CA ARG A 31 15.52 -11.31 -18.48
C ARG A 31 15.29 -12.53 -19.38
N GLY A 32 14.16 -13.23 -19.23
CA GLY A 32 13.78 -14.40 -20.04
C GLY A 32 14.34 -15.76 -19.57
N SER A 33 15.13 -15.79 -18.49
CA SER A 33 15.62 -17.03 -17.84
C SER A 33 15.95 -16.73 -16.37
N PRO A 34 15.83 -17.68 -15.42
CA PRO A 34 15.23 -19.02 -15.51
C PRO A 34 13.70 -18.99 -15.59
N SER A 35 13.04 -20.16 -15.62
CA SER A 35 11.58 -20.30 -15.55
C SER A 35 11.02 -19.61 -14.29
N LYS A 36 9.99 -18.76 -14.47
CA LYS A 36 9.35 -17.94 -13.42
C LYS A 36 7.85 -18.26 -13.27
N PRO A 37 7.48 -19.43 -12.70
CA PRO A 37 6.08 -19.78 -12.42
C PRO A 37 5.41 -18.88 -11.39
N HIS A 38 6.16 -18.34 -10.42
CA HIS A 38 5.60 -17.62 -9.28
C HIS A 38 5.79 -16.11 -9.44
N THR A 39 4.87 -15.33 -8.88
CA THR A 39 4.82 -13.87 -9.06
C THR A 39 4.69 -13.15 -7.73
N LEU A 40 5.60 -12.19 -7.50
CA LEU A 40 5.43 -11.12 -6.53
C LEU A 40 4.75 -9.93 -7.26
N LEU A 41 3.46 -9.72 -7.02
CA LEU A 41 2.72 -8.56 -7.48
C LEU A 41 3.00 -7.40 -6.53
N PHE A 42 3.73 -6.39 -6.98
CA PHE A 42 4.06 -5.19 -6.23
C PHE A 42 3.06 -4.07 -6.52
N VAL A 43 2.55 -3.46 -5.45
CA VAL A 43 1.65 -2.30 -5.46
C VAL A 43 2.36 -1.17 -4.71
N GLY A 44 2.68 -0.10 -5.45
CA GLY A 44 3.34 1.08 -4.91
C GLY A 44 2.43 1.91 -4.02
N GLY A 45 3.02 2.87 -3.33
CA GLY A 45 2.27 3.84 -2.54
C GLY A 45 1.90 5.10 -3.33
N LEU A 46 1.46 6.08 -2.56
CA LEU A 46 1.10 7.41 -3.02
C LEU A 46 2.20 8.04 -3.89
N GLY A 47 1.86 8.32 -5.15
CA GLY A 47 2.77 8.95 -6.11
C GLY A 47 3.83 8.01 -6.71
N ASP A 48 3.84 6.74 -6.34
CA ASP A 48 4.69 5.74 -6.96
C ASP A 48 4.15 5.35 -8.34
N GLY A 49 5.09 4.97 -9.21
CA GLY A 49 4.85 4.36 -10.51
C GLY A 49 5.96 3.37 -10.85
N LEU A 50 6.11 3.05 -12.14
CA LEU A 50 7.12 2.09 -12.57
C LEU A 50 8.54 2.53 -12.22
N GLY A 51 9.25 1.69 -11.47
CA GLY A 51 10.67 1.90 -11.12
C GLY A 51 10.94 3.04 -10.14
N THR A 52 9.92 3.56 -9.45
CA THR A 52 10.06 4.66 -8.48
C THR A 52 10.58 4.22 -7.11
N VAL A 53 10.35 2.95 -6.74
CA VAL A 53 10.75 2.37 -5.46
C VAL A 53 12.12 1.69 -5.59
N GLU A 54 13.15 2.24 -4.95
CA GLU A 54 14.54 1.80 -5.13
C GLU A 54 14.79 0.34 -4.73
N TYR A 55 14.29 -0.09 -3.56
CA TYR A 55 14.52 -1.46 -3.06
C TYR A 55 13.83 -2.52 -3.92
N LEU A 56 12.86 -2.16 -4.77
CA LEU A 56 12.25 -3.11 -5.70
C LEU A 56 13.30 -3.69 -6.65
N GLN A 57 14.32 -2.90 -6.98
CA GLN A 57 15.44 -3.35 -7.81
C GLN A 57 16.37 -4.29 -7.06
N ASP A 58 16.58 -4.06 -5.78
CA ASP A 58 17.36 -4.96 -4.93
C ASP A 58 16.63 -6.31 -4.78
N ILE A 59 15.29 -6.32 -4.69
CA ILE A 59 14.48 -7.55 -4.70
C ILE A 59 14.57 -8.23 -6.08
N ALA A 60 14.38 -7.50 -7.18
CA ALA A 60 14.45 -8.05 -8.54
C ALA A 60 15.81 -8.73 -8.79
N GLN A 61 16.90 -8.10 -8.35
CA GLN A 61 18.24 -8.67 -8.44
C GLN A 61 18.38 -9.94 -7.58
N ALA A 62 17.88 -9.92 -6.34
CA ALA A 62 17.94 -11.10 -5.47
C ALA A 62 17.09 -12.27 -5.99
N LEU A 63 16.04 -11.99 -6.77
CA LEU A 63 15.18 -12.99 -7.40
C LEU A 63 15.66 -13.46 -8.77
N GLU A 64 16.79 -12.96 -9.30
CA GLU A 64 17.27 -13.29 -10.65
C GLU A 64 17.40 -14.82 -10.85
N GLY A 65 17.98 -15.53 -9.88
CA GLY A 65 18.12 -16.99 -9.91
C GLY A 65 16.93 -17.79 -9.37
N ALA A 66 15.89 -17.13 -8.85
CA ALA A 66 14.74 -17.79 -8.22
C ALA A 66 13.64 -18.15 -9.23
N GLN A 67 12.63 -18.93 -8.80
CA GLN A 67 11.41 -19.20 -9.60
C GLN A 67 10.33 -18.10 -9.48
N TRP A 68 10.71 -16.95 -8.92
CA TRP A 68 9.85 -15.79 -8.72
C TRP A 68 10.21 -14.65 -9.67
N THR A 69 9.19 -13.96 -10.17
CA THR A 69 9.30 -12.71 -10.94
C THR A 69 8.49 -11.60 -10.27
N ILE A 70 8.84 -10.34 -10.51
CA ILE A 70 8.11 -9.19 -9.97
C ILE A 70 7.22 -8.62 -11.07
N PHE A 71 5.94 -8.43 -10.76
CA PHE A 71 5.03 -7.60 -11.53
C PHE A 71 4.82 -6.29 -10.79
N ASN A 72 5.28 -5.18 -11.34
CA ASN A 72 5.01 -3.84 -10.80
C ASN A 72 3.73 -3.29 -11.44
N LEU A 73 2.63 -3.30 -10.68
CA LEU A 73 1.32 -2.84 -11.15
C LEU A 73 1.22 -1.32 -11.04
N VAL A 74 0.74 -0.69 -12.11
CA VAL A 74 0.34 0.73 -12.10
C VAL A 74 -1.17 0.78 -12.02
N LEU A 75 -1.69 1.25 -10.89
CA LEU A 75 -3.13 1.43 -10.70
C LEU A 75 -3.62 2.64 -11.52
N SER A 76 -4.92 2.70 -11.81
CA SER A 76 -5.49 3.84 -12.53
C SER A 76 -5.30 5.15 -11.75
N CYS A 77 -5.34 5.08 -10.42
CA CYS A 77 -5.10 6.20 -9.53
C CYS A 77 -3.65 6.74 -9.64
N SER A 78 -2.68 5.95 -10.09
CA SER A 78 -1.32 6.43 -10.37
C SER A 78 -1.25 7.47 -11.49
N TYR A 79 -2.20 7.46 -12.44
CA TYR A 79 -2.26 8.45 -13.54
C TYR A 79 -3.19 9.62 -13.25
N GLY A 80 -4.41 9.32 -12.77
CA GLY A 80 -5.46 10.32 -12.52
C GLY A 80 -5.23 11.17 -11.26
N GLY A 81 -4.19 10.85 -10.49
CA GLY A 81 -3.94 11.40 -9.17
C GLY A 81 -4.42 10.42 -8.11
N TRP A 82 -3.50 9.94 -7.28
CA TRP A 82 -3.78 8.94 -6.24
C TRP A 82 -4.89 9.39 -5.28
N GLY A 83 -4.99 10.70 -5.01
CA GLY A 83 -5.99 11.28 -4.13
C GLY A 83 -7.40 11.31 -4.73
N MET A 84 -7.55 10.90 -5.99
CA MET A 84 -8.82 10.65 -6.65
C MET A 84 -9.24 9.17 -6.54
N GLY A 85 -8.32 8.28 -6.19
CA GLY A 85 -8.54 6.85 -6.03
C GLY A 85 -9.33 6.48 -4.77
N ARG A 86 -9.50 5.16 -4.58
CA ARG A 86 -10.11 4.53 -3.41
C ARG A 86 -9.76 3.05 -3.35
N LEU A 87 -9.65 2.52 -2.14
CA LEU A 87 -9.21 1.14 -1.92
C LEU A 87 -10.11 0.14 -2.64
N GLY A 88 -11.43 0.38 -2.68
CA GLY A 88 -12.37 -0.48 -3.39
C GLY A 88 -12.04 -0.65 -4.88
N GLN A 89 -11.69 0.42 -5.58
CA GLN A 89 -11.31 0.34 -7.00
C GLN A 89 -9.94 -0.33 -7.15
N ASP A 90 -8.99 0.02 -6.27
CA ASP A 90 -7.64 -0.50 -6.30
C ASP A 90 -7.64 -2.04 -6.14
N ILE A 91 -8.46 -2.59 -5.23
CA ILE A 91 -8.55 -4.06 -5.06
C ILE A 91 -9.23 -4.77 -6.24
N ASP A 92 -10.10 -4.09 -6.99
CA ASP A 92 -10.68 -4.65 -8.22
C ASP A 92 -9.64 -4.70 -9.35
N GLU A 93 -8.80 -3.68 -9.45
CA GLU A 93 -7.69 -3.61 -10.41
C GLU A 93 -6.61 -4.64 -10.08
N ILE A 94 -6.23 -4.77 -8.80
CA ILE A 94 -5.35 -5.84 -8.31
C ILE A 94 -5.96 -7.21 -8.66
N THR A 95 -7.27 -7.39 -8.49
CA THR A 95 -7.96 -8.64 -8.85
C THR A 95 -7.84 -8.98 -10.33
N ARG A 96 -8.05 -8.00 -11.20
CA ARG A 96 -7.85 -8.15 -12.65
C ARG A 96 -6.40 -8.53 -12.98
N CYS A 97 -5.43 -7.91 -12.31
CA CYS A 97 -4.01 -8.23 -12.49
C CYS A 97 -3.67 -9.65 -12.02
N VAL A 98 -4.17 -10.08 -10.87
CA VAL A 98 -3.97 -11.46 -10.36
C VAL A 98 -4.55 -12.50 -11.33
N ASN A 99 -5.75 -12.26 -11.86
CA ASN A 99 -6.36 -13.16 -12.86
C ASN A 99 -5.54 -13.19 -14.16
N TYR A 100 -5.12 -12.03 -14.66
CA TYR A 100 -4.25 -11.94 -15.83
C TYR A 100 -2.93 -12.70 -15.64
N ILE A 101 -2.26 -12.52 -14.49
CA ILE A 101 -0.99 -13.20 -14.19
C ILE A 101 -1.17 -14.72 -14.27
N ARG A 102 -2.26 -15.25 -13.73
CA ARG A 102 -2.56 -16.69 -13.80
C ARG A 102 -2.81 -17.15 -15.22
N GLU A 103 -3.68 -16.46 -15.95
CA GLU A 103 -3.96 -16.78 -17.36
C GLU A 103 -2.71 -16.72 -18.23
N TYR A 104 -1.82 -15.75 -17.96
CA TYR A 104 -0.56 -15.57 -18.67
C TYR A 104 0.47 -16.66 -18.33
N LYS A 105 0.62 -17.03 -17.05
CA LYS A 105 1.69 -17.95 -16.59
C LYS A 105 1.30 -19.42 -16.65
N GLU A 106 0.04 -19.75 -16.38
CA GLU A 106 -0.42 -21.14 -16.19
C GLU A 106 -0.23 -22.05 -17.41
N PRO A 107 -0.51 -21.61 -18.66
CA PRO A 107 -0.27 -22.44 -19.84
C PRO A 107 1.21 -22.82 -20.05
N HIS A 108 2.14 -22.04 -19.50
CA HIS A 108 3.57 -22.24 -19.67
C HIS A 108 4.22 -22.99 -18.50
N TYR A 109 3.72 -22.80 -17.29
CA TYR A 109 4.40 -23.26 -16.07
C TYR A 109 3.51 -24.03 -15.10
N GLY A 110 2.21 -24.18 -15.38
CA GLY A 110 1.23 -24.70 -14.45
C GLY A 110 0.79 -23.67 -13.38
N PRO A 111 0.04 -24.09 -12.36
CA PRO A 111 -0.51 -23.18 -11.36
C PRO A 111 0.59 -22.56 -10.50
N GLY A 112 1.00 -21.36 -10.89
CA GLY A 112 1.94 -20.52 -10.17
C GLY A 112 1.39 -19.99 -8.85
N LYS A 113 2.30 -19.48 -8.00
CA LYS A 113 1.93 -18.83 -6.74
C LYS A 113 1.95 -17.32 -6.93
N VAL A 114 1.03 -16.63 -6.29
CA VAL A 114 0.93 -15.17 -6.33
C VAL A 114 1.02 -14.61 -4.91
N VAL A 115 1.97 -13.72 -4.69
CA VAL A 115 2.13 -12.94 -3.46
C VAL A 115 1.89 -11.48 -3.80
N ILE A 116 1.07 -10.77 -3.02
CA ILE A 116 0.88 -9.33 -3.18
C ILE A 116 1.75 -8.59 -2.15
N MET A 117 2.56 -7.64 -2.60
CA MET A 117 3.36 -6.77 -1.74
C MET A 117 2.93 -5.32 -1.91
N GLY A 118 2.46 -4.72 -0.83
CA GLY A 118 2.12 -3.31 -0.74
C GLY A 118 3.26 -2.51 -0.11
N SER A 119 3.50 -1.32 -0.63
CA SER A 119 4.47 -0.35 -0.10
C SER A 119 3.75 0.91 0.35
N SER A 120 4.03 1.40 1.55
CA SER A 120 3.37 2.61 2.08
C SER A 120 1.84 2.46 2.01
N THR A 121 1.12 3.39 1.38
CA THR A 121 -0.34 3.32 1.14
C THR A 121 -0.76 2.10 0.31
N GLY A 122 0.11 1.52 -0.51
CA GLY A 122 -0.15 0.24 -1.17
C GLY A 122 -0.37 -0.92 -0.17
N SER A 123 0.06 -0.76 1.08
CA SER A 123 -0.30 -1.67 2.17
C SER A 123 -1.78 -1.56 2.55
N GLN A 124 -2.41 -0.41 2.39
CA GLN A 124 -3.87 -0.24 2.55
C GLN A 124 -4.58 -1.12 1.52
N ASP A 125 -4.12 -1.12 0.26
CA ASP A 125 -4.67 -1.98 -0.79
C ASP A 125 -4.53 -3.47 -0.47
N VAL A 126 -3.34 -3.89 -0.01
CA VAL A 126 -3.12 -5.28 0.43
C VAL A 126 -4.08 -5.65 1.54
N MET A 127 -4.16 -4.82 2.59
CA MET A 127 -5.01 -5.08 3.74
C MET A 127 -6.49 -5.13 3.33
N HIS A 128 -6.93 -4.18 2.51
CA HIS A 128 -8.30 -4.13 2.00
C HIS A 128 -8.61 -5.34 1.10
N TYR A 129 -7.66 -5.78 0.27
CA TYR A 129 -7.81 -6.95 -0.59
C TYR A 129 -8.17 -8.20 0.22
N ILE A 130 -7.45 -8.44 1.33
CA ILE A 130 -7.58 -9.67 2.14
C ILE A 130 -8.62 -9.59 3.27
N SER A 131 -9.11 -8.41 3.63
CA SER A 131 -10.04 -8.22 4.78
C SER A 131 -11.45 -7.77 4.40
N CYS A 132 -11.62 -7.08 3.26
CA CYS A 132 -12.92 -6.59 2.77
C CYS A 132 -13.86 -7.75 2.39
N PRO A 133 -15.20 -7.59 2.44
CA PRO A 133 -16.13 -8.55 1.84
C PRO A 133 -15.78 -8.91 0.39
N ASN A 134 -16.14 -10.12 -0.03
CA ASN A 134 -15.86 -10.62 -1.37
C ASN A 134 -17.13 -11.20 -2.01
N PRO A 135 -17.75 -10.52 -3.01
CA PRO A 135 -17.32 -9.25 -3.59
C PRO A 135 -17.39 -8.08 -2.60
N ARG A 136 -16.63 -7.01 -2.86
CA ARG A 136 -16.67 -5.80 -2.01
C ARG A 136 -18.04 -5.10 -2.13
N PRO A 137 -18.46 -4.29 -1.14
CA PRO A 137 -19.63 -3.44 -1.30
C PRO A 137 -19.43 -2.40 -2.42
N ALA A 138 -20.51 -2.03 -3.09
CA ALA A 138 -20.52 -0.94 -4.05
C ALA A 138 -20.50 0.42 -3.32
N HIS A 139 -19.72 1.37 -3.82
CA HIS A 139 -19.74 2.74 -3.35
C HIS A 139 -21.00 3.45 -3.89
N PRO A 140 -21.86 4.03 -3.04
CA PRO A 140 -23.19 4.51 -3.43
C PRO A 140 -23.17 5.59 -4.53
N VAL A 141 -22.12 6.44 -4.56
CA VAL A 141 -21.98 7.52 -5.55
C VAL A 141 -21.15 7.12 -6.78
N LEU A 142 -20.01 6.45 -6.58
CA LEU A 142 -18.98 6.25 -7.61
C LEU A 142 -19.09 4.90 -8.37
N ASP A 143 -19.84 3.92 -7.84
CA ASP A 143 -20.01 2.59 -8.45
C ASP A 143 -21.36 2.46 -9.19
N ARG A 144 -21.80 3.49 -9.93
CA ARG A 144 -23.12 3.47 -10.62
C ARG A 144 -23.25 2.37 -11.67
N ASP A 145 -22.18 2.16 -12.45
CA ASP A 145 -22.09 1.17 -13.53
C ASP A 145 -21.05 0.08 -13.22
N TRP A 146 -20.81 -0.16 -11.93
CA TRP A 146 -19.81 -1.13 -11.48
C TRP A 146 -20.36 -2.55 -11.47
N GLU A 147 -19.60 -3.49 -12.03
CA GLU A 147 -19.88 -4.92 -11.94
C GLU A 147 -19.07 -5.55 -10.79
N PRO A 148 -19.72 -6.25 -9.84
CA PRO A 148 -19.02 -6.93 -8.77
C PRO A 148 -18.02 -7.96 -9.28
N ILE A 149 -16.77 -7.85 -8.84
CA ILE A 149 -15.71 -8.81 -9.13
C ILE A 149 -15.38 -9.63 -7.87
N THR A 150 -15.30 -10.95 -8.04
CA THR A 150 -14.84 -11.85 -6.98
C THR A 150 -13.33 -11.92 -7.00
N ARG A 151 -12.72 -11.58 -5.87
CA ARG A 151 -11.28 -11.64 -5.67
C ARG A 151 -10.86 -13.08 -5.43
N PRO A 152 -9.88 -13.63 -6.16
CA PRO A 152 -9.40 -14.96 -5.88
C PRO A 152 -8.42 -14.93 -4.69
N PRO A 153 -8.27 -16.04 -3.94
CA PRO A 153 -7.28 -16.11 -2.88
C PRO A 153 -5.86 -16.02 -3.43
N VAL A 154 -4.95 -15.39 -2.69
CA VAL A 154 -3.51 -15.32 -2.98
C VAL A 154 -2.70 -16.15 -2.00
N ASP A 155 -1.53 -16.58 -2.43
CA ASP A 155 -0.70 -17.52 -1.68
C ASP A 155 0.01 -16.82 -0.51
N GLY A 156 0.29 -15.52 -0.63
CA GLY A 156 0.88 -14.73 0.44
C GLY A 156 0.65 -13.24 0.30
N THR A 157 0.90 -12.49 1.38
CA THR A 157 0.88 -11.02 1.36
C THR A 157 2.03 -10.43 2.16
N ILE A 158 2.53 -9.27 1.71
CA ILE A 158 3.58 -8.49 2.36
C ILE A 158 3.12 -7.03 2.46
N MET A 159 3.27 -6.41 3.62
CA MET A 159 3.06 -4.98 3.82
C MET A 159 4.36 -4.32 4.26
N GLN A 160 4.89 -3.41 3.47
CA GLN A 160 6.08 -2.62 3.78
C GLN A 160 5.67 -1.21 4.18
N SER A 161 6.15 -0.76 5.35
CA SER A 161 5.77 0.52 5.97
C SER A 161 4.26 0.81 5.94
N PRO A 162 3.39 -0.10 6.45
CA PRO A 162 1.98 0.24 6.67
C PRO A 162 1.90 1.28 7.78
N VAL A 163 1.62 2.54 7.42
CA VAL A 163 1.55 3.67 8.35
C VAL A 163 0.18 4.33 8.25
N SER A 164 -0.23 5.02 9.31
CA SER A 164 -1.44 5.83 9.31
C SER A 164 -1.18 7.21 8.70
N ASP A 165 -1.87 7.51 7.59
CA ASP A 165 -1.95 8.86 7.04
C ASP A 165 -2.51 9.84 8.07
N ARG A 166 -3.60 9.47 8.78
CA ARG A 166 -4.21 10.28 9.84
C ARG A 166 -3.19 10.70 10.88
N GLU A 167 -2.45 9.75 11.46
CA GLU A 167 -1.46 10.07 12.51
C GLU A 167 -0.31 10.92 11.95
N GLY A 168 0.13 10.68 10.71
CA GLY A 168 1.11 11.51 10.02
C GLY A 168 0.63 12.95 9.84
N ILE A 169 -0.60 13.15 9.36
CA ILE A 169 -1.23 14.45 9.16
C ILE A 169 -1.39 15.18 10.50
N LEU A 170 -1.89 14.50 11.53
CA LEU A 170 -2.06 15.06 12.87
C LEU A 170 -0.72 15.50 13.48
N GLN A 171 0.36 14.77 13.22
CA GLN A 171 1.70 15.19 13.64
C GLN A 171 2.13 16.49 12.96
N VAL A 172 1.93 16.62 11.64
CA VAL A 172 2.23 17.87 10.90
C VAL A 172 1.41 19.03 11.44
N ILE A 173 0.13 18.83 11.73
CA ILE A 173 -0.73 19.88 12.30
C ILE A 173 -0.23 20.31 13.68
N LYS A 174 0.13 19.34 14.52
CA LYS A 174 0.63 19.57 15.88
C LYS A 174 1.98 20.31 15.90
N GLU A 175 2.88 19.97 14.99
CA GLU A 175 4.21 20.59 14.91
C GLU A 175 4.19 21.92 14.16
N GLY A 176 3.23 22.12 13.27
CA GLY A 176 3.22 23.22 12.32
C GLY A 176 4.12 22.94 11.11
N THR A 177 4.34 23.96 10.30
CA THR A 177 5.24 23.91 9.14
C THR A 177 6.15 25.14 9.13
N ASP A 178 7.12 25.17 8.23
CA ASP A 178 7.96 26.37 8.00
C ASP A 178 7.13 27.63 7.65
N ARG A 179 5.88 27.46 7.20
CA ARG A 179 5.00 28.54 6.74
C ARG A 179 3.89 28.90 7.70
N ASN A 180 3.53 28.00 8.60
CA ASN A 180 2.33 28.11 9.42
C ASN A 180 2.56 27.54 10.82
N THR A 181 2.15 28.30 11.83
CA THR A 181 2.18 27.86 13.23
C THR A 181 1.20 26.69 13.45
N PRO A 182 1.35 25.91 14.54
CA PRO A 182 0.39 24.85 14.87
C PRO A 182 -1.07 25.32 14.94
N ALA A 183 -1.32 26.52 15.49
CA ALA A 183 -2.66 27.08 15.57
C ALA A 183 -3.25 27.38 14.18
N GLU A 184 -2.47 28.00 13.29
CA GLU A 184 -2.90 28.24 11.91
C GLU A 184 -3.12 26.95 11.13
N MET A 185 -2.26 25.94 11.33
CA MET A 185 -2.42 24.63 10.71
C MET A 185 -3.70 23.93 11.18
N HIS A 186 -4.02 24.03 12.47
CA HIS A 186 -5.26 23.52 13.03
C HIS A 186 -6.48 24.19 12.39
N ASP A 187 -6.50 25.53 12.31
CA ASP A 187 -7.62 26.26 11.69
C ASP A 187 -7.79 25.92 10.20
N ILE A 188 -6.69 25.78 9.46
CA ILE A 188 -6.70 25.36 8.05
C ILE A 188 -7.27 23.95 7.91
N TYR A 189 -6.83 23.03 8.77
CA TYR A 189 -7.26 21.63 8.76
C TYR A 189 -8.76 21.50 9.09
N GLU A 190 -9.21 22.10 10.19
CA GLU A 190 -10.62 22.06 10.62
C GLU A 190 -11.54 22.63 9.54
N LYS A 191 -11.14 23.76 8.94
CA LYS A 191 -11.89 24.32 7.82
C LYS A 191 -11.96 23.36 6.63
N ALA A 192 -10.84 22.72 6.27
CA ALA A 192 -10.81 21.80 5.14
C ALA A 192 -11.65 20.54 5.38
N VAL A 193 -11.66 20.02 6.62
CA VAL A 193 -12.54 18.91 7.02
C VAL A 193 -14.00 19.33 6.91
N HIS A 194 -14.37 20.48 7.47
CA HIS A 194 -15.72 21.02 7.39
C HIS A 194 -16.18 21.20 5.93
N ASP A 195 -15.38 21.89 5.10
CA ASP A 195 -15.70 22.11 3.69
C ASP A 195 -15.86 20.79 2.93
N ALA A 196 -14.97 19.82 3.18
CA ALA A 196 -15.02 18.51 2.54
C ALA A 196 -16.24 17.69 2.97
N GLN A 197 -16.70 17.80 4.22
CA GLN A 197 -17.94 17.18 4.72
C GLN A 197 -19.19 17.85 4.13
N GLU A 198 -19.21 19.19 4.11
CA GLU A 198 -20.34 19.97 3.60
C GLU A 198 -20.54 19.75 2.10
N SER A 199 -19.45 19.66 1.34
CA SER A 199 -19.46 19.59 -0.12
C SER A 199 -18.62 18.44 -0.64
N THR A 200 -18.80 17.21 -0.14
CA THR A 200 -18.02 16.04 -0.60
C THR A 200 -18.17 15.80 -2.10
N TYR A 201 -19.39 15.98 -2.62
CA TYR A 201 -19.73 15.84 -4.02
C TYR A 201 -20.47 17.06 -4.53
N GLU A 202 -20.21 17.42 -5.79
CA GLU A 202 -20.97 18.43 -6.55
C GLU A 202 -21.44 17.75 -7.84
N ASP A 203 -22.74 17.80 -8.14
CA ASP A 203 -23.36 17.13 -9.31
C ASP A 203 -22.99 15.64 -9.48
N GLY A 204 -22.69 14.95 -8.37
CA GLY A 204 -22.33 13.54 -8.37
C GLY A 204 -20.87 13.24 -8.74
N VAL A 205 -20.01 14.26 -8.80
CA VAL A 205 -18.55 14.11 -8.92
C VAL A 205 -17.85 14.55 -7.63
N ASP A 206 -16.67 13.98 -7.37
CA ASP A 206 -15.82 14.37 -6.24
C ASP A 206 -15.45 15.87 -6.34
N THR A 207 -15.63 16.62 -5.27
CA THR A 207 -14.99 17.95 -5.15
C THR A 207 -13.53 17.78 -4.73
N LEU A 208 -12.73 18.84 -4.89
CA LEU A 208 -11.30 18.81 -4.60
C LEU A 208 -10.95 19.67 -3.40
N VAL A 209 -10.12 19.13 -2.51
CA VAL A 209 -9.48 19.95 -1.48
C VAL A 209 -8.39 20.80 -2.13
N PRO A 210 -8.32 22.11 -1.86
CA PRO A 210 -7.32 22.97 -2.49
C PRO A 210 -5.89 22.45 -2.29
N LEU A 211 -5.08 22.44 -3.34
CA LEU A 211 -3.67 22.01 -3.30
C LEU A 211 -2.84 22.80 -2.29
N SER A 212 -3.24 24.05 -2.02
CA SER A 212 -2.61 24.87 -1.00
C SER A 212 -2.81 24.29 0.40
N VAL A 213 -3.92 23.58 0.66
CA VAL A 213 -4.18 22.89 1.93
C VAL A 213 -3.46 21.55 1.96
N THR A 214 -3.68 20.69 0.96
CA THR A 214 -3.08 19.34 0.94
C THR A 214 -1.55 19.38 0.91
N GLY A 215 -0.98 20.39 0.23
CA GLY A 215 0.45 20.65 0.23
C GLY A 215 1.04 21.02 1.59
N ARG A 216 0.24 21.55 2.51
CA ARG A 216 0.68 21.90 3.88
C ARG A 216 0.74 20.70 4.81
N ILE A 217 -0.04 19.66 4.53
CA ILE A 217 -0.07 18.43 5.33
C ILE A 217 0.85 17.33 4.77
N GLY A 218 1.81 17.71 3.91
CA GLY A 218 2.88 16.82 3.44
C GLY A 218 2.60 16.14 2.09
N TYR A 219 1.44 16.35 1.47
CA TYR A 219 1.16 15.78 0.16
C TYR A 219 1.76 16.59 -1.00
N PRO A 220 2.08 15.96 -2.15
CA PRO A 220 2.63 16.68 -3.30
C PRO A 220 1.70 17.79 -3.79
N THR A 221 2.24 19.00 -3.97
CA THR A 221 1.48 20.19 -4.44
C THR A 221 1.02 20.10 -5.91
N SER A 222 1.24 18.95 -6.56
CA SER A 222 0.86 18.67 -7.94
C SER A 222 -0.13 17.50 -8.05
N ALA A 223 -0.52 16.90 -6.92
CA ALA A 223 -1.43 15.76 -6.90
C ALA A 223 -2.78 16.17 -6.26
N PRO A 224 -3.90 16.09 -7.00
CA PRO A 224 -5.20 16.42 -6.43
C PRO A 224 -5.62 15.38 -5.39
N VAL A 225 -6.36 15.84 -4.39
CA VAL A 225 -7.03 14.98 -3.40
C VAL A 225 -8.50 15.37 -3.39
N SER A 226 -9.37 14.40 -3.67
CA SER A 226 -10.81 14.58 -3.55
C SER A 226 -11.21 14.82 -2.10
N SER A 227 -12.30 15.54 -1.87
CA SER A 227 -12.87 15.75 -0.52
C SER A 227 -13.18 14.43 0.17
N ARG A 228 -13.75 13.46 -0.55
CA ARG A 228 -13.96 12.09 -0.05
C ARG A 228 -12.65 11.43 0.41
N ARG A 229 -11.63 11.40 -0.45
CA ARG A 229 -10.37 10.73 -0.10
C ARG A 229 -9.65 11.48 1.02
N PHE A 230 -9.72 12.81 1.04
CA PHE A 230 -9.21 13.62 2.13
C PHE A 230 -9.86 13.22 3.47
N LEU A 231 -11.19 13.15 3.53
CA LEU A 231 -11.90 12.71 4.74
C LEU A 231 -11.52 11.29 5.17
N SER A 232 -11.32 10.39 4.21
CA SER A 232 -10.88 9.02 4.51
C SER A 232 -9.46 8.98 5.11
N LEU A 233 -8.52 9.72 4.52
CA LEU A 233 -7.13 9.81 4.98
C LEU A 233 -6.98 10.53 6.32
N THR A 234 -7.78 11.58 6.56
CA THR A 234 -7.76 12.31 7.82
C THR A 234 -8.56 11.63 8.92
N SER A 235 -9.61 10.87 8.54
CA SER A 235 -10.48 10.12 9.44
C SER A 235 -10.85 10.92 10.69
N PRO A 236 -11.57 12.06 10.54
CA PRO A 236 -11.76 13.02 11.64
C PRO A 236 -12.51 12.44 12.85
N ASP A 237 -13.36 11.43 12.62
CA ASP A 237 -14.12 10.75 13.67
C ASP A 237 -13.38 9.55 14.29
N SER A 238 -12.11 9.32 13.92
CA SER A 238 -11.26 8.26 14.49
C SER A 238 -10.67 8.70 15.85
N PRO A 239 -10.57 7.79 16.85
CA PRO A 239 -10.64 6.33 16.73
C PRO A 239 -12.05 5.71 16.84
N GLU A 240 -13.09 6.49 17.15
CA GLU A 240 -14.44 5.95 17.36
C GLU A 240 -15.08 5.42 16.07
N ASN A 241 -14.95 6.17 14.97
CA ASN A 241 -15.49 5.82 13.66
C ASN A 241 -14.45 6.07 12.55
N PRO A 242 -13.41 5.23 12.45
CA PRO A 242 -12.38 5.36 11.41
C PRO A 242 -12.93 5.06 10.01
N GLU A 243 -12.50 5.86 9.02
CA GLU A 243 -12.87 5.71 7.62
C GLU A 243 -12.06 4.59 6.93
N GLU A 244 -12.25 4.43 5.62
CA GLU A 244 -11.72 3.32 4.82
C GLU A 244 -10.18 3.20 4.87
N ASP A 245 -9.46 4.33 4.88
CA ASP A 245 -7.99 4.34 4.84
C ASP A 245 -7.33 4.21 6.22
N ASP A 246 -8.07 4.48 7.28
CA ASP A 246 -7.54 4.41 8.65
C ASP A 246 -7.55 2.97 9.18
N LEU A 247 -6.64 2.18 8.62
CA LEU A 247 -6.42 0.77 8.95
C LEU A 247 -5.27 0.58 9.95
N PHE A 248 -4.40 1.58 10.09
CA PHE A 248 -3.10 1.44 10.74
C PHE A 248 -2.87 2.41 11.90
N SER A 249 -3.82 3.27 12.27
CA SER A 249 -3.63 4.18 13.41
C SER A 249 -3.37 3.41 14.70
N SER A 250 -2.44 3.92 15.50
CA SER A 250 -1.98 3.25 16.71
C SER A 250 -3.00 3.25 17.85
N ASP A 251 -4.00 4.14 17.79
CA ASP A 251 -5.06 4.35 18.77
C ASP A 251 -6.37 3.60 18.46
N LEU A 252 -6.46 2.89 17.32
CA LEU A 252 -7.62 2.05 17.00
C LEU A 252 -7.82 0.99 18.09
N SER A 253 -9.07 0.68 18.46
CA SER A 253 -9.39 -0.34 19.47
C SER A 253 -9.13 -1.77 18.96
N ASP A 254 -9.01 -2.74 19.86
CA ASP A 254 -8.87 -4.15 19.48
C ASP A 254 -10.15 -4.66 18.77
N GLU A 255 -11.32 -4.14 19.13
CA GLU A 255 -12.58 -4.42 18.43
C GLU A 255 -12.53 -3.93 16.98
N ARG A 256 -11.94 -2.76 16.73
CA ARG A 256 -11.74 -2.25 15.37
C ARG A 256 -10.74 -3.10 14.61
N LEU A 257 -9.61 -3.46 15.22
CA LEU A 257 -8.62 -4.36 14.60
C LEU A 257 -9.23 -5.74 14.26
N ALA A 258 -10.18 -6.24 15.06
CA ALA A 258 -10.89 -7.48 14.76
C ALA A 258 -11.81 -7.37 13.52
N GLN A 259 -12.28 -6.17 13.18
CA GLN A 259 -13.08 -5.90 11.98
C GLN A 259 -12.24 -5.76 10.71
N THR A 260 -10.92 -5.54 10.85
CA THR A 260 -9.96 -5.48 9.74
C THR A 260 -9.04 -6.71 9.75
N PHE A 261 -8.00 -6.69 10.57
CA PHE A 261 -7.01 -7.78 10.72
C PHE A 261 -7.67 -9.11 11.08
N GLY A 262 -8.65 -9.09 12.00
CA GLY A 262 -9.41 -10.28 12.40
C GLY A 262 -10.33 -10.86 11.32
N MET A 263 -10.51 -10.17 10.20
CA MET A 263 -11.28 -10.68 9.07
C MET A 263 -10.45 -11.49 8.09
N ILE A 264 -9.11 -11.41 8.11
CA ILE A 264 -8.22 -12.10 7.17
C ILE A 264 -8.53 -13.60 7.11
N GLY A 265 -8.55 -14.27 8.26
CA GLY A 265 -8.84 -15.71 8.35
C GLY A 265 -10.28 -16.10 8.00
N LYS A 266 -11.22 -15.15 8.08
CA LYS A 266 -12.65 -15.35 7.77
C LYS A 266 -12.97 -15.11 6.29
N ARG A 267 -12.24 -14.21 5.62
CA ARG A 267 -12.42 -13.93 4.19
C ARG A 267 -11.88 -15.05 3.30
N GLY A 268 -10.89 -15.80 3.77
CA GLY A 268 -10.29 -16.90 3.00
C GLY A 268 -9.55 -16.44 1.75
N LEU A 269 -9.06 -15.19 1.73
CA LEU A 269 -8.35 -14.59 0.61
C LEU A 269 -6.82 -14.69 0.73
N LEU A 270 -6.32 -15.10 1.88
CA LEU A 270 -4.92 -15.39 2.14
C LEU A 270 -4.78 -16.87 2.48
N LYS A 271 -3.96 -17.61 1.70
CA LYS A 271 -3.74 -19.04 1.95
C LYS A 271 -2.70 -19.29 3.04
N GLU A 272 -1.54 -18.64 2.93
CA GLU A 272 -0.43 -18.85 3.86
C GLU A 272 -0.33 -17.72 4.89
N LYS A 273 0.58 -16.76 4.68
CA LYS A 273 1.02 -15.83 5.72
C LYS A 273 1.00 -14.37 5.29
N LEU A 274 0.85 -13.47 6.25
CA LEU A 274 1.04 -12.03 6.13
C LEU A 274 2.38 -11.65 6.75
N LEU A 275 3.27 -11.06 5.96
CA LEU A 275 4.54 -10.50 6.42
C LEU A 275 4.44 -8.98 6.55
N VAL A 276 4.74 -8.43 7.72
CA VAL A 276 4.75 -6.98 7.95
C VAL A 276 6.18 -6.47 8.21
N LEU A 277 6.64 -5.55 7.37
CA LEU A 277 7.98 -4.96 7.43
C LEU A 277 7.86 -3.46 7.72
N TYR A 278 7.83 -3.09 9.00
CA TYR A 278 7.68 -1.70 9.44
C TYR A 278 9.04 -0.99 9.42
N SER A 279 9.10 0.28 8.98
CA SER A 279 10.33 1.07 9.04
C SER A 279 10.62 1.67 10.42
N GLY A 280 11.82 1.40 10.98
CA GLY A 280 12.21 1.83 12.32
C GLY A 280 12.38 3.34 12.47
N ARG A 281 13.02 3.99 11.49
CA ARG A 281 13.20 5.46 11.40
C ARG A 281 12.21 6.08 10.41
N ASP A 282 11.01 5.51 10.32
CA ASP A 282 9.94 6.06 9.49
C ASP A 282 9.55 7.47 9.96
N GLN A 283 9.81 8.46 9.11
CA GLN A 283 9.55 9.87 9.35
C GLN A 283 8.07 10.24 9.21
N SER A 284 7.24 9.38 8.64
CA SER A 284 5.80 9.59 8.48
C SER A 284 5.02 9.18 9.73
N VAL A 285 5.68 8.63 10.74
CA VAL A 285 5.04 8.10 11.95
C VAL A 285 5.39 8.98 13.15
N PRO A 286 4.40 9.40 13.96
CA PRO A 286 4.67 10.20 15.16
C PRO A 286 5.67 9.49 16.09
N PRO A 287 6.63 10.22 16.70
CA PRO A 287 7.60 9.63 17.62
C PRO A 287 6.99 8.95 18.85
N SER A 288 5.74 9.30 19.21
CA SER A 288 5.00 8.69 20.32
C SER A 288 4.50 7.28 20.04
N VAL A 289 4.43 6.85 18.76
CA VAL A 289 3.90 5.54 18.38
C VAL A 289 4.91 4.44 18.72
N ASN A 290 4.52 3.50 19.58
CA ASN A 290 5.29 2.31 19.85
C ASN A 290 5.05 1.25 18.76
N LYS A 291 5.84 1.32 17.69
CA LYS A 291 5.75 0.42 16.52
C LYS A 291 5.81 -1.07 16.90
N GLY A 292 6.65 -1.43 17.89
CA GLY A 292 6.77 -2.82 18.35
C GLY A 292 5.53 -3.32 19.08
N ALA A 293 4.90 -2.48 19.90
CA ALA A 293 3.63 -2.81 20.55
C ALA A 293 2.49 -2.88 19.52
N LEU A 294 2.48 -1.97 18.54
CA LEU A 294 1.49 -1.95 17.46
C LEU A 294 1.51 -3.25 16.63
N LEU A 295 2.71 -3.70 16.22
CA LEU A 295 2.84 -4.99 15.51
C LEU A 295 2.29 -6.17 16.32
N LYS A 296 2.49 -6.19 17.64
CA LYS A 296 1.94 -7.25 18.50
C LYS A 296 0.42 -7.23 18.57
N ARG A 297 -0.19 -6.04 18.55
CA ARG A 297 -1.66 -5.90 18.50
C ARG A 297 -2.21 -6.42 17.17
N TRP A 298 -1.54 -6.10 16.07
CA TRP A 298 -1.91 -6.63 14.76
C TRP A 298 -1.74 -8.15 14.70
N GLU A 299 -0.61 -8.70 15.16
CA GLU A 299 -0.38 -10.15 15.27
C GLU A 299 -1.52 -10.84 16.04
N ALA A 300 -1.89 -10.31 17.21
CA ALA A 300 -2.99 -10.86 18.01
C ALA A 300 -4.35 -10.78 17.32
N ALA A 301 -4.62 -9.73 16.54
CA ALA A 301 -5.85 -9.58 15.78
C ALA A 301 -5.90 -10.50 14.55
N VAL A 302 -4.75 -10.77 13.92
CA VAL A 302 -4.62 -11.67 12.76
C VAL A 302 -4.76 -13.13 13.15
N ASP A 303 -4.07 -13.55 14.21
CA ASP A 303 -3.96 -14.94 14.64
C ASP A 303 -5.11 -15.34 15.59
N VAL A 304 -6.31 -15.39 15.02
CA VAL A 304 -7.55 -15.77 15.71
C VAL A 304 -8.00 -17.18 15.36
N ASP A 305 -8.83 -17.77 16.23
CA ASP A 305 -9.46 -19.08 16.02
C ASP A 305 -8.47 -20.24 15.74
N GLY A 306 -7.26 -20.15 16.29
CA GLY A 306 -6.22 -21.18 16.17
C GLY A 306 -5.52 -21.25 14.81
N LYS A 307 -5.80 -20.31 13.91
CA LYS A 307 -5.08 -20.17 12.64
C LYS A 307 -3.97 -19.14 12.81
N GLN A 308 -2.79 -19.47 12.31
CA GLN A 308 -1.67 -18.53 12.29
C GLN A 308 -1.51 -17.99 10.88
N PHE A 309 -1.89 -16.73 10.65
CA PHE A 309 -1.63 -16.02 9.41
C PHE A 309 -0.45 -15.06 9.56
N TRP A 310 -0.08 -14.63 10.76
CA TRP A 310 1.10 -13.79 10.96
C TRP A 310 2.40 -14.55 10.63
N ASP A 311 3.29 -13.90 9.88
CA ASP A 311 4.64 -14.41 9.65
C ASP A 311 5.58 -13.97 10.77
N SER A 312 6.26 -14.92 11.41
CA SER A 312 7.22 -14.68 12.50
C SER A 312 8.43 -13.82 12.12
N ARG A 313 8.68 -13.59 10.83
CA ARG A 313 9.73 -12.69 10.33
C ARG A 313 9.27 -11.24 10.24
N SER A 314 8.00 -10.94 10.53
CA SER A 314 7.51 -9.57 10.61
C SER A 314 8.32 -8.79 11.64
N LEU A 315 8.77 -7.59 11.29
CA LEU A 315 9.65 -6.81 12.16
C LEU A 315 9.55 -5.31 11.91
N VAL A 316 10.03 -4.55 12.90
CA VAL A 316 10.46 -3.17 12.71
C VAL A 316 11.92 -3.18 12.23
N ILE A 317 12.18 -2.85 10.96
CA ILE A 317 13.52 -2.82 10.37
C ILE A 317 14.32 -1.67 11.00
N PRO A 318 15.42 -1.95 11.71
CA PRO A 318 16.21 -0.90 12.36
C PRO A 318 16.72 0.14 11.36
N ASN A 319 16.63 1.42 11.71
CA ASN A 319 17.12 2.57 10.93
C ASN A 319 16.51 2.75 9.52
N ALA A 320 15.51 1.95 9.14
CA ALA A 320 14.84 2.08 7.85
C ALA A 320 14.02 3.38 7.80
N SER A 321 14.20 4.20 6.77
CA SER A 321 13.28 5.31 6.44
C SER A 321 12.02 4.78 5.74
N HIS A 322 11.00 5.62 5.55
CA HIS A 322 9.70 5.19 5.04
C HIS A 322 9.80 4.35 3.75
N GLN A 323 10.53 4.86 2.74
CA GLN A 323 10.76 4.23 1.43
C GLN A 323 12.16 3.60 1.28
N LEU A 324 13.01 3.65 2.31
CA LEU A 324 14.39 3.17 2.28
C LEU A 324 15.23 3.78 1.12
N SER A 325 14.98 5.05 0.80
CA SER A 325 15.62 5.80 -0.29
C SER A 325 16.70 6.79 0.17
N ASP A 326 16.87 6.99 1.48
CA ASP A 326 17.95 7.84 2.01
C ASP A 326 19.34 7.24 1.69
N PRO A 327 20.41 8.05 1.65
CA PRO A 327 21.76 7.57 1.33
C PRO A 327 22.30 6.47 2.26
N ASP A 328 21.79 6.37 3.50
CA ASP A 328 22.25 5.43 4.53
C ASP A 328 21.42 4.12 4.58
N GLN A 329 20.53 3.89 3.61
CA GLN A 329 19.55 2.80 3.65
C GLN A 329 20.05 1.44 3.14
N ALA A 330 21.35 1.31 2.83
CA ALA A 330 21.91 0.06 2.30
C ALA A 330 21.68 -1.16 3.21
N ILE A 331 21.94 -1.03 4.53
CA ILE A 331 21.71 -2.11 5.49
C ILE A 331 20.21 -2.39 5.69
N PRO A 332 19.35 -1.38 5.93
CA PRO A 332 17.90 -1.56 5.92
C PRO A 332 17.35 -2.31 4.69
N ARG A 333 17.79 -1.94 3.48
CA ARG A 333 17.37 -2.61 2.24
C ARG A 333 17.84 -4.06 2.18
N GLN A 334 19.06 -4.36 2.62
CA GLN A 334 19.53 -5.75 2.72
C GLN A 334 18.65 -6.59 3.65
N ILE A 335 18.27 -6.06 4.82
CA ILE A 335 17.38 -6.75 5.76
C ILE A 335 16.01 -6.99 5.09
N LEU A 336 15.44 -5.97 4.46
CA LEU A 336 14.17 -6.08 3.74
C LEU A 336 14.22 -7.19 2.68
N VAL A 337 15.22 -7.16 1.81
CA VAL A 337 15.40 -8.14 0.72
C VAL A 337 15.57 -9.55 1.27
N GLN A 338 16.36 -9.74 2.32
CA GLN A 338 16.53 -11.04 2.98
C GLN A 338 15.21 -11.57 3.54
N ARG A 339 14.39 -10.73 4.15
CA ARG A 339 13.09 -11.12 4.71
C ARG A 339 12.10 -11.50 3.61
N VAL A 340 11.99 -10.68 2.57
CA VAL A 340 11.11 -10.93 1.42
C VAL A 340 11.52 -12.22 0.70
N THR A 341 12.80 -12.40 0.38
CA THR A 341 13.25 -13.59 -0.38
C THR A 341 13.11 -14.88 0.42
N ALA A 342 13.42 -14.87 1.72
CA ALA A 342 13.18 -16.01 2.59
C ALA A 342 11.68 -16.35 2.67
N TYR A 343 10.83 -15.33 2.77
CA TYR A 343 9.37 -15.49 2.79
C TYR A 343 8.85 -16.12 1.51
N LEU A 344 9.26 -15.61 0.35
CA LEU A 344 8.86 -16.16 -0.94
C LEU A 344 9.32 -17.61 -1.13
N GLU A 345 10.49 -17.98 -0.61
CA GLU A 345 10.97 -19.36 -0.66
C GLU A 345 10.13 -20.32 0.19
N ASP A 346 9.61 -19.89 1.35
CA ASP A 346 8.71 -20.71 2.14
C ASP A 346 7.34 -20.85 1.48
N ILE A 347 6.78 -19.76 0.96
CA ILE A 347 5.52 -19.78 0.20
C ILE A 347 5.65 -20.73 -0.99
N ARG A 348 6.81 -20.76 -1.66
CA ARG A 348 7.10 -21.69 -2.77
C ARG A 348 7.01 -23.16 -2.37
N ARG A 349 7.41 -23.49 -1.13
CA ARG A 349 7.50 -24.86 -0.63
C ARG A 349 6.21 -25.39 0.00
N ALA A 350 5.36 -24.49 0.52
CA ALA A 350 4.00 -24.83 0.97
C ALA A 350 3.17 -25.38 -0.21
#